data_AF-A0A0S7WJ68-F1
#
_entry.id   AF-A0A0S7WJ68-F1
#
_cell.length_a   1.000
_cell.length_b   1.000
_cell.length_c   1.000
_cell.angle_alpha   90.00
_cell.angle_beta   90.00
_cell.angle_gamma   90.00
#
_symmetry.space_group_name_H-M   'P 1'
#
loop_
_entity.id
_entity.type
_entity.pdbx_description
1 polymer ?
#
loop_
_entity_poly.entity_id
_entity_poly.type
_entity_poly.pdbx_seq_one_letter_code
_entity_poly.pdbx_strand_id
1 'polypeptide(L)'
;SYARKAGSKLSWGGGAKVIYRKIAGYSGTGLGLDLGVRYLPRDWLSLGARLADATSTYLSYSTGEKESILPSLRVGAAVSRRYKSFQFTGALDGHLFIEGRDYASQLSWGELSADTYAGAEVGFKDRVWGRLGSERGHLTAGGGIRYRKLLVDFAFLSHEQLDDSYRISLKLRL
;
A
#
# COMPACT_ATOMS: atom_id res chain seq x y z
N SER A 1 -12.48 -6.53 -8.05
CA SER A 1 -12.77 -5.90 -6.75
C SER A 1 -14.01 -5.02 -6.88
N TYR A 2 -14.63 -4.67 -5.76
CA TYR A 2 -15.80 -3.80 -5.70
C TYR A 2 -15.67 -2.80 -4.54
N ALA A 3 -16.17 -1.59 -4.71
CA ALA A 3 -16.21 -0.58 -3.65
C ALA A 3 -17.47 0.29 -3.79
N ARG A 4 -18.02 0.72 -2.65
CA ARG A 4 -19.22 1.55 -2.58
C ARG A 4 -19.07 2.64 -1.51
N LYS A 5 -19.66 3.80 -1.79
CA LYS A 5 -19.87 4.87 -0.81
C LYS A 5 -21.07 4.53 0.08
N ALA A 6 -20.90 4.64 1.39
CA ALA A 6 -21.96 4.60 2.38
C ALA A 6 -22.16 6.03 2.90
N GLY A 7 -23.00 6.80 2.21
CA GLY A 7 -23.18 8.23 2.47
C GLY A 7 -22.05 9.10 1.90
N SER A 8 -21.88 10.31 2.44
CA SER A 8 -20.92 11.31 1.92
C SER A 8 -19.49 11.14 2.44
N LYS A 9 -19.32 10.50 3.61
CA LYS A 9 -18.04 10.45 4.32
C LYS A 9 -17.41 9.07 4.39
N LEU A 10 -18.19 7.99 4.29
CA LEU A 10 -17.70 6.63 4.43
C LEU A 10 -17.69 5.91 3.08
N SER A 11 -16.65 5.15 2.81
CA SER A 11 -16.55 4.24 1.68
C SER A 11 -15.99 2.92 2.15
N TRP A 12 -16.48 1.82 1.60
CA TRP A 12 -15.98 0.49 1.89
C TRP A 12 -15.88 -0.32 0.60
N GLY A 13 -15.08 -1.38 0.62
CA GLY A 13 -14.91 -2.24 -0.53
C GLY A 13 -14.25 -3.55 -0.16
N GLY A 14 -14.30 -4.47 -1.12
CA GLY A 14 -13.67 -5.78 -1.00
C GLY A 14 -13.11 -6.23 -2.34
N GLY A 15 -12.11 -7.09 -2.29
CA GLY A 15 -11.50 -7.70 -3.47
C GLY A 15 -11.23 -9.17 -3.23
N ALA A 16 -11.57 -10.01 -4.20
CA ALA A 16 -11.03 -11.36 -4.29
C ALA A 16 -9.77 -11.33 -5.15
N LYS A 17 -8.77 -12.14 -4.78
CA LYS A 17 -7.53 -12.35 -5.53
C LYS A 17 -7.29 -13.83 -5.72
N VAL A 18 -6.79 -14.19 -6.89
CA VAL A 18 -6.24 -15.51 -7.18
C VAL A 18 -4.73 -15.35 -7.24
N ILE A 19 -4.01 -16.15 -6.47
CA ILE A 19 -2.55 -16.13 -6.40
C ILE A 19 -2.04 -17.37 -7.12
N TYR A 20 -1.12 -17.17 -8.07
CA TYR A 20 -0.35 -18.24 -8.68
C TYR A 20 1.14 -17.95 -8.45
N ARG A 21 1.86 -18.92 -7.90
CA ARG A 21 3.28 -18.82 -7.57
C ARG A 21 4.01 -19.99 -8.19
N LYS A 22 5.12 -19.73 -8.89
CA LYS A 22 6.01 -20.77 -9.41
C LYS A 22 7.42 -20.56 -8.88
N ILE A 23 7.95 -21.53 -8.14
CA ILE A 23 9.29 -21.46 -7.52
C ILE A 23 10.00 -22.79 -7.79
N ALA A 24 11.20 -22.73 -8.36
CA ALA A 24 12.09 -23.89 -8.55
C ALA A 24 11.41 -25.14 -9.16
N GLY A 25 10.43 -24.95 -10.05
CA GLY A 25 9.68 -26.05 -10.71
C GLY A 25 8.35 -26.42 -10.06
N TYR A 26 8.07 -25.94 -8.85
CA TYR A 26 6.80 -26.15 -8.15
C TYR A 26 5.82 -25.03 -8.42
N SER A 27 4.52 -25.34 -8.44
CA SER A 27 3.46 -24.33 -8.55
C SER A 27 2.54 -24.38 -7.35
N GLY A 28 2.19 -23.21 -6.82
CA GLY A 28 1.18 -23.03 -5.78
C GLY A 28 0.05 -22.13 -6.28
N THR A 29 -1.19 -22.52 -5.97
CA THR A 29 -2.38 -21.70 -6.26
C THR A 29 -3.12 -21.40 -4.96
N GLY A 30 -3.62 -20.18 -4.81
CA GLY A 30 -4.40 -19.78 -3.65
C GLY A 30 -5.48 -18.75 -3.96
N LEU A 31 -6.42 -18.62 -3.04
CA LEU A 31 -7.53 -17.66 -3.09
C LEU A 31 -7.53 -16.80 -1.83
N GLY A 32 -7.64 -15.49 -2.02
CA GLY A 32 -7.65 -14.53 -0.92
C GLY A 32 -8.76 -13.51 -1.05
N LEU A 33 -9.18 -12.97 0.10
CA LEU A 33 -10.12 -11.86 0.20
C LEU A 33 -9.49 -10.70 0.95
N ASP A 34 -9.62 -9.51 0.40
CA ASP A 34 -9.19 -8.26 1.03
C ASP A 34 -10.41 -7.38 1.29
N LEU A 35 -10.45 -6.71 2.43
CA LEU A 35 -11.49 -5.75 2.82
C LEU A 35 -10.86 -4.39 3.11
N GLY A 36 -11.56 -3.32 2.79
CA GLY A 36 -11.08 -1.96 3.00
C GLY A 36 -12.20 -0.98 3.35
N VAL A 37 -11.87 -0.03 4.20
CA VAL A 37 -12.75 1.08 4.58
C VAL A 37 -11.96 2.40 4.55
N ARG A 38 -12.63 3.46 4.15
CA ARG A 38 -12.10 4.82 4.13
C ARG A 38 -13.14 5.78 4.67
N TYR A 39 -12.73 6.62 5.60
CA TYR A 39 -13.57 7.62 6.24
C TYR A 39 -12.98 9.03 6.02
N LEU A 40 -13.83 9.97 5.60
CA LEU A 40 -13.51 11.37 5.35
C LEU A 40 -14.27 12.26 6.34
N PRO A 41 -13.80 12.38 7.60
CA PRO A 41 -14.45 13.23 8.58
C PRO A 41 -14.53 14.69 8.11
N ARG A 42 -13.53 15.14 7.34
CA ARG A 42 -13.40 16.46 6.70
C ARG A 42 -12.80 16.28 5.31
N ASP A 43 -13.01 17.24 4.41
CA ASP A 43 -12.47 17.16 3.04
C ASP A 43 -10.94 17.15 2.97
N TRP A 44 -10.28 17.67 4.02
CA TRP A 44 -8.83 17.71 4.15
C TRP A 44 -8.25 16.55 4.96
N LEU A 45 -9.08 15.68 5.57
CA LEU A 45 -8.61 14.57 6.43
C LEU A 45 -9.22 13.25 5.95
N SER A 46 -8.37 12.28 5.66
CA SER A 46 -8.74 10.91 5.30
C SER A 46 -8.20 9.94 6.33
N LEU A 47 -9.05 9.03 6.81
CA LEU A 47 -8.67 7.89 7.61
C LEU A 47 -8.96 6.62 6.80
N GLY A 48 -8.13 5.60 6.93
CA GLY A 48 -8.26 4.36 6.18
C GLY A 48 -7.87 3.15 7.01
N ALA A 49 -8.53 2.03 6.73
CA ALA A 49 -8.11 0.73 7.21
C ALA A 49 -8.30 -0.32 6.11
N ARG A 50 -7.38 -1.28 6.03
CA ARG A 50 -7.44 -2.43 5.12
C ARG A 50 -7.09 -3.68 5.89
N LEU A 51 -7.96 -4.68 5.81
CA LEU A 51 -7.67 -6.05 6.21
C LEU A 51 -7.34 -6.85 4.95
N ALA A 52 -6.08 -7.22 4.79
CA ALA A 52 -5.64 -8.10 3.71
C ALA A 52 -5.78 -9.57 4.17
N ASP A 53 -6.10 -10.46 3.22
CA ASP A 53 -6.16 -11.91 3.46
C ASP A 53 -7.13 -12.28 4.59
N ALA A 54 -8.31 -11.63 4.62
CA ALA A 54 -9.31 -11.72 5.68
C ALA A 54 -9.80 -13.14 6.01
N THR A 55 -9.71 -14.07 5.04
CA THR A 55 -10.09 -15.48 5.22
C THR A 55 -8.90 -16.42 5.42
N SER A 56 -7.69 -15.88 5.57
CA SER A 56 -6.41 -16.58 5.36
C SER A 56 -6.31 -17.16 3.94
N THR A 57 -5.25 -16.81 3.22
CA THR A 57 -5.09 -17.28 1.84
C THR A 57 -4.33 -18.60 1.85
N TYR A 58 -5.04 -19.69 1.60
CA TYR A 58 -4.45 -21.02 1.47
C TYR A 58 -3.77 -21.16 0.11
N LEU A 59 -2.47 -21.48 0.12
CA LEU A 59 -1.70 -21.88 -1.05
C LEU A 59 -1.52 -23.40 -1.01
N SER A 60 -2.02 -24.08 -2.03
CA SER A 60 -1.75 -25.50 -2.24
C SER A 60 -0.66 -25.64 -3.29
N TYR A 61 0.47 -26.26 -2.90
CA TYR A 61 1.58 -26.52 -3.81
C TYR A 61 1.45 -27.87 -4.50
N SER A 62 2.07 -28.00 -5.67
CA SER A 62 2.14 -29.25 -6.45
C SER A 62 2.91 -30.38 -5.73
N THR A 63 3.65 -30.06 -4.67
CA THR A 63 4.36 -31.03 -3.80
C THR A 63 3.45 -31.68 -2.76
N GLY A 64 2.23 -31.17 -2.56
CA GLY A 64 1.34 -31.57 -1.47
C GLY A 64 1.43 -30.68 -0.23
N GLU A 65 2.42 -29.78 -0.17
CA GLU A 65 2.57 -28.80 0.91
C GLU A 65 1.47 -27.74 0.90
N LYS A 66 1.08 -27.29 2.09
CA LYS A 66 0.08 -26.23 2.29
C LYS A 66 0.70 -25.09 3.07
N GLU A 67 0.63 -23.89 2.50
CA GLU A 67 1.04 -22.65 3.16
C GLU A 67 -0.21 -21.79 3.38
N SER A 68 -0.28 -21.07 4.50
CA SER A 68 -1.39 -20.16 4.80
C SER A 68 -0.84 -18.76 5.00
N ILE A 69 -1.28 -17.82 4.18
CA ILE A 69 -0.96 -16.40 4.37
C ILE A 69 -1.95 -15.85 5.40
N LEU A 70 -1.44 -15.47 6.57
CA LEU A 70 -2.25 -14.93 7.66
C LEU A 70 -2.77 -13.52 7.35
N PRO A 71 -3.92 -13.13 7.93
CA PRO A 71 -4.46 -11.80 7.78
C PRO A 71 -3.50 -10.71 8.28
N SER A 72 -3.51 -9.55 7.64
CA SER A 72 -2.79 -8.37 8.11
C SER A 72 -3.64 -7.10 8.04
N LEU A 73 -3.45 -6.22 9.01
CA LEU A 73 -4.22 -4.99 9.15
C LEU A 73 -3.32 -3.78 8.87
N ARG A 74 -3.69 -2.97 7.89
CA ARG A 74 -3.08 -1.66 7.67
C ARG A 74 -4.07 -0.57 8.05
N VAL A 75 -3.63 0.37 8.88
CA VAL A 75 -4.39 1.58 9.26
C VAL A 75 -3.59 2.81 8.90
N GLY A 76 -4.28 3.91 8.58
CA GLY A 76 -3.60 5.10 8.12
C GLY A 76 -4.43 6.37 8.16
N ALA A 77 -3.73 7.49 8.14
CA ALA A 77 -4.30 8.82 8.09
C ALA A 77 -3.55 9.70 7.10
N ALA A 78 -4.28 10.55 6.39
CA ALA A 78 -3.70 11.53 5.48
C ALA A 78 -4.39 12.89 5.61
N VAL A 79 -3.59 13.95 5.64
CA VAL A 79 -4.04 15.34 5.62
C VAL A 79 -3.67 15.95 4.28
N SER A 80 -4.64 16.59 3.60
CA SER A 80 -4.44 17.24 2.32
C SER A 80 -4.95 18.68 2.34
N ARG A 81 -4.11 19.63 1.94
CA ARG A 81 -4.45 21.06 1.83
C ARG A 81 -4.04 21.59 0.48
N ARG A 82 -4.91 22.40 -0.12
CA ARG A 82 -4.65 23.09 -1.38
C ARG A 82 -4.48 24.58 -1.11
N TYR A 83 -3.40 25.15 -1.61
CA TYR A 83 -3.12 26.59 -1.53
C TYR A 83 -2.67 27.09 -2.89
N LYS A 84 -3.48 27.98 -3.49
CA LYS A 84 -3.27 28.47 -4.86
C LYS A 84 -3.09 27.29 -5.85
N SER A 85 -1.97 27.27 -6.56
CA SER A 85 -1.59 26.21 -7.51
C SER A 85 -0.94 24.99 -6.86
N PHE A 86 -0.74 24.98 -5.54
CA PHE A 86 -0.06 23.90 -4.83
C PHE A 86 -1.04 23.03 -4.04
N GLN A 87 -0.77 21.73 -4.03
CA GLN A 87 -1.43 20.75 -3.17
C GLN A 87 -0.38 20.09 -2.29
N PHE A 88 -0.62 20.07 -0.99
CA PHE A 88 0.24 19.45 0.00
C PHE A 88 -0.52 18.30 0.63
N THR A 89 0.10 17.14 0.70
CA THR A 89 -0.46 15.97 1.36
C THR A 89 0.59 15.37 2.28
N GLY A 90 0.25 15.12 3.53
CA GLY A 90 1.04 14.32 4.47
C GLY A 90 0.26 13.07 4.87
N ALA A 91 0.94 11.94 5.02
CA ALA A 91 0.33 10.66 5.37
C ALA A 91 1.20 9.87 6.34
N LEU A 92 0.54 9.10 7.20
CA LEU A 92 1.13 8.16 8.13
C LEU A 92 0.32 6.87 8.11
N ASP A 93 0.98 5.72 7.98
CA ASP A 93 0.36 4.41 8.01
C ASP A 93 1.10 3.48 8.99
N GLY A 94 0.34 2.58 9.62
CA GLY A 94 0.84 1.46 10.40
C GLY A 94 0.33 0.14 9.81
N HIS A 95 1.21 -0.82 9.63
CA HIS A 95 0.89 -2.16 9.13
C HIS A 95 1.20 -3.19 10.20
N LEU A 96 0.15 -3.83 10.70
CA LEU A 96 0.17 -4.86 11.73
C LEU A 96 0.03 -6.23 11.07
N PHE A 97 0.88 -7.16 11.44
CA PHE A 97 0.82 -8.55 11.01
C PHE A 97 0.52 -9.44 12.22
N ILE A 98 -0.35 -10.43 12.00
CA ILE A 98 -0.71 -11.47 12.99
C ILE A 98 0.29 -12.66 12.92
N GLU A 99 1.19 -12.63 11.96
CA GLU A 99 2.27 -13.59 11.81
C GLU A 99 3.49 -13.07 12.58
N GLY A 100 4.03 -13.87 13.50
CA GLY A 100 5.27 -13.58 14.24
C GLY A 100 6.47 -13.50 13.29
N ARG A 101 6.61 -12.36 12.61
CA ARG A 101 7.71 -12.07 11.67
C ARG A 101 8.86 -11.43 12.43
N ASP A 102 9.43 -12.16 13.39
CA ASP A 102 10.48 -11.69 14.31
C ASP A 102 11.72 -11.09 13.62
N TYR A 103 11.98 -11.43 12.35
CA TYR A 103 13.19 -11.00 11.61
C TYR A 103 12.97 -9.89 10.55
N ALA A 104 11.74 -9.50 10.23
CA ALA A 104 11.46 -8.64 9.06
C ALA A 104 10.63 -7.37 9.35
N SER A 105 10.36 -7.08 10.62
CA SER A 105 9.53 -5.96 11.06
C SER A 105 10.27 -4.99 11.98
N GLN A 106 9.92 -3.71 11.93
CA GLN A 106 10.53 -2.70 12.80
C GLN A 106 10.18 -2.86 14.29
N LEU A 107 8.98 -3.34 14.60
CA LEU A 107 8.50 -3.55 15.97
C LEU A 107 7.94 -4.95 16.08
N SER A 108 8.45 -5.75 17.03
CA SER A 108 7.96 -7.09 17.34
C SER A 108 7.56 -7.16 18.82
N TRP A 109 6.31 -7.54 19.09
CA TRP A 109 5.81 -7.84 20.43
C TRP A 109 5.21 -9.26 20.42
N GLY A 110 6.07 -10.25 20.70
CA GLY A 110 5.69 -11.66 20.60
C GLY A 110 5.30 -12.03 19.17
N GLU A 111 4.11 -12.58 18.97
CA GLU A 111 3.61 -13.00 17.64
C GLU A 111 3.11 -11.84 16.76
N LEU A 112 3.12 -10.60 17.26
CA LEU A 112 2.66 -9.42 16.54
C LEU A 112 3.84 -8.60 16.05
N SER A 113 3.83 -8.27 14.76
CA SER A 113 4.80 -7.35 14.16
C SER A 113 4.13 -6.12 13.57
N ALA A 114 4.82 -4.98 13.65
CA ALA A 114 4.33 -3.71 13.14
C ALA A 114 5.39 -2.95 12.34
N ASP A 115 4.96 -2.41 11.20
CA ASP A 115 5.74 -1.54 10.33
C ASP A 115 5.08 -0.17 10.20
N THR A 116 5.89 0.86 10.24
CA THR A 116 5.46 2.25 10.06
C THR A 116 5.87 2.80 8.71
N TYR A 117 5.03 3.68 8.19
CA TYR A 117 5.23 4.37 6.91
C TYR A 117 4.83 5.82 7.08
N ALA A 118 5.63 6.72 6.53
CA ALA A 118 5.36 8.15 6.54
C ALA A 118 5.66 8.75 5.17
N GLY A 119 4.87 9.72 4.73
CA GLY A 119 5.08 10.32 3.43
C GLY A 119 4.52 11.73 3.31
N ALA A 120 5.14 12.52 2.45
CA ALA A 120 4.68 13.83 2.04
C ALA A 120 4.70 13.94 0.51
N GLU A 121 3.68 14.59 -0.05
CA GLU A 121 3.57 14.92 -1.46
C GLU A 121 3.31 16.42 -1.61
N VAL A 122 4.02 17.04 -2.56
CA VAL A 122 3.74 18.39 -3.03
C VAL A 122 3.45 18.34 -4.53
N GLY A 123 2.23 18.71 -4.90
CA GLY A 123 1.78 18.84 -6.28
C GLY A 123 1.71 20.29 -6.72
N PHE A 124 2.11 20.57 -7.96
CA PHE A 124 1.99 21.88 -8.61
C PHE A 124 1.12 21.79 -9.87
N LYS A 125 0.06 22.62 -9.92
CA LYS A 125 -0.89 22.78 -11.03
C LYS A 125 -1.49 21.46 -11.54
N ASP A 126 -1.59 20.45 -10.68
CA ASP A 126 -2.03 19.10 -11.06
C ASP A 126 -1.24 18.52 -12.27
N ARG A 127 0.03 18.90 -12.40
CA ARG A 127 0.94 18.51 -13.49
C ARG A 127 2.23 17.89 -13.02
N VAL A 128 2.80 18.37 -11.91
CA VAL A 128 4.07 17.89 -11.38
C VAL A 128 3.89 17.58 -9.91
N TRP A 129 4.44 16.47 -9.45
CA TRP A 129 4.44 16.06 -8.06
C TRP A 129 5.85 15.68 -7.62
N GLY A 130 6.24 16.13 -6.43
CA GLY A 130 7.39 15.63 -5.70
C GLY A 130 6.92 14.87 -4.46
N ARG A 131 7.58 13.76 -4.14
CA ARG A 131 7.26 12.87 -3.04
C ARG A 131 8.52 12.53 -2.25
N LEU A 132 8.38 12.53 -0.94
CA LEU A 132 9.38 12.05 0.01
C LEU A 132 8.68 11.20 1.05
N GLY A 133 9.32 10.15 1.53
CA GLY A 133 8.74 9.30 2.56
C GLY A 133 9.76 8.41 3.24
N SER A 134 9.28 7.70 4.26
CA SER A 134 9.99 6.63 4.92
C SER A 134 9.17 5.35 4.80
N GLU A 135 9.78 4.33 4.22
CA GLU A 135 9.23 2.98 4.14
C GLU A 135 10.03 2.09 5.07
N ARG A 136 9.41 1.70 6.19
CA ARG A 136 10.04 0.85 7.20
C ARG A 136 11.37 1.37 7.74
N GLY A 137 11.48 2.69 7.90
CA GLY A 137 12.72 3.37 8.31
C GLY A 137 13.62 3.79 7.15
N HIS A 138 13.43 3.26 5.93
CA HIS A 138 14.25 3.61 4.77
C HIS A 138 13.70 4.81 4.00
N LEU A 139 14.58 5.70 3.54
CA LEU A 139 14.20 6.87 2.77
C LEU A 139 13.68 6.46 1.38
N THR A 140 12.58 7.11 0.98
CA THR A 140 12.03 7.00 -0.36
C THR A 140 11.82 8.39 -0.93
N ALA A 141 12.06 8.51 -2.24
CA ALA A 141 11.82 9.73 -2.98
C ALA A 141 11.13 9.40 -4.29
N GLY A 142 10.35 10.34 -4.82
CA GLY A 142 9.70 10.12 -6.09
C GLY A 142 9.20 11.40 -6.72
N GLY A 143 8.91 11.30 -8.01
CA GLY A 143 8.37 12.39 -8.80
C GLY A 143 7.33 11.86 -9.77
N GLY A 144 6.38 12.72 -10.12
CA GLY A 144 5.37 12.42 -11.12
C GLY A 144 5.16 13.60 -12.05
N ILE A 145 4.94 13.32 -13.33
CA ILE A 145 4.57 14.33 -14.32
C ILE A 145 3.35 13.85 -15.09
N ARG A 146 2.39 14.76 -15.27
CA ARG A 146 1.21 14.56 -16.12
C ARG A 146 1.30 15.46 -17.33
N TYR A 147 1.23 14.83 -18.51
CA TYR A 147 1.11 15.50 -19.79
C TYR A 147 -0.11 14.96 -20.54
N ARG A 148 -1.13 15.82 -20.73
CA ARG A 148 -2.43 15.46 -21.31
C ARG A 148 -3.06 14.25 -20.57
N LYS A 149 -3.24 13.13 -21.27
CA LYS A 149 -3.79 11.87 -20.75
C LYS A 149 -2.72 10.94 -20.17
N LEU A 150 -1.44 11.27 -20.34
CA LEU A 150 -0.31 10.47 -19.87
C LEU A 150 0.13 10.94 -18.48
N LEU A 151 0.39 9.99 -17.59
CA LEU A 151 1.05 10.23 -16.31
C LEU A 151 2.25 9.29 -16.21
N VAL A 152 3.41 9.87 -15.91
CA VAL A 152 4.68 9.15 -15.70
C VAL A 152 5.09 9.38 -14.26
N ASP A 153 5.35 8.30 -13.52
CA ASP A 153 5.89 8.34 -12.16
C ASP A 153 7.27 7.67 -12.12
N PHE A 154 8.16 8.26 -11.34
CA PHE A 154 9.48 7.74 -11.00
C PHE A 154 9.58 7.64 -9.48
N ALA A 155 10.12 6.54 -8.97
CA ALA A 155 10.38 6.36 -7.56
C ALA A 155 11.78 5.76 -7.33
N PHE A 156 12.43 6.28 -6.31
CA PHE A 156 13.70 5.84 -5.75
C PHE A 156 13.45 5.31 -4.34
N LEU A 157 13.94 4.11 -4.08
CA LEU A 157 13.91 3.49 -2.76
C LEU A 157 15.36 3.17 -2.36
N SER A 158 15.83 3.81 -1.30
CA SER A 158 17.14 3.48 -0.73
C SER A 158 17.01 2.23 0.13
N HIS A 159 17.99 1.34 0.09
CA HIS A 159 18.05 0.19 0.98
C HIS A 159 19.46 0.04 1.54
N GLU A 160 19.60 -0.35 2.80
CA GLU A 160 20.92 -0.44 3.44
C GLU A 160 21.66 -1.76 3.12
N GLN A 161 20.93 -2.79 2.67
CA GLN A 161 21.46 -4.15 2.44
C GLN A 161 21.37 -4.63 0.97
N LEU A 162 20.74 -3.87 0.08
CA LEU A 162 20.60 -4.15 -1.35
C LEU A 162 20.92 -2.88 -2.14
N ASP A 163 21.29 -3.04 -3.41
CA ASP A 163 21.46 -1.92 -4.34
C ASP A 163 20.17 -1.08 -4.44
N ASP A 164 20.37 0.23 -4.61
CA ASP A 164 19.30 1.20 -4.78
C ASP A 164 18.33 0.80 -5.90
N SER A 165 17.04 0.89 -5.60
CA SER A 165 15.98 0.44 -6.51
C SER A 165 15.27 1.62 -7.16
N TYR A 166 15.18 1.58 -8.50
CA TYR A 166 14.46 2.55 -9.31
C TYR A 166 13.21 1.92 -9.91
N ARG A 167 12.06 2.60 -9.78
CA ARG A 167 10.78 2.16 -10.34
C ARG A 167 10.21 3.23 -11.26
N ILE A 168 9.78 2.81 -12.46
CA ILE A 168 9.12 3.66 -13.44
C ILE A 168 7.72 3.11 -13.70
N SER A 169 6.72 3.98 -13.69
CA SER A 169 5.32 3.64 -13.96
C SER A 169 4.70 4.60 -14.96
N LEU A 170 3.82 4.07 -15.82
CA LEU A 170 3.11 4.82 -16.84
C LEU A 170 1.62 4.52 -16.75
N LYS A 171 0.80 5.58 -16.69
CA LYS A 171 -0.67 5.48 -16.65
C LYS A 171 -1.29 6.31 -17.75
N LEU A 172 -2.19 5.68 -18.50
CA LEU A 172 -3.03 6.34 -19.49
C LEU A 172 -4.44 6.55 -18.92
N ARG A 173 -4.92 7.79 -18.95
CA ARG A 173 -6.30 8.12 -18.58
C ARG A 173 -7.15 8.18 -19.84
N LEU A 174 -8.01 7.17 -20.02
CA LEU A 174 -8.94 7.09 -21.14
C LEU A 174 -10.05 8.14 -21.02
#